data_AF-A0A845DUN8-F1
#
_entry.id   AF-A0A845DUN8-F1
#
_cell.length_a   1.000
_cell.length_b   1.000
_cell.length_c   1.000
_cell.angle_alpha   90.00
_cell.angle_beta   90.00
_cell.angle_gamma   90.00
#
_symmetry.space_group_name_H-M   'P 1'
#
loop_
_entity.id
_entity.type
_entity.pdbx_description
1 polymer ?
#
loop_
_entity_poly.entity_id
_entity_poly.type
_entity_poly.pdbx_seq_one_letter_code
_entity_poly.pdbx_strand_id
1 'polypeptide(L)' 'MSYHLRAAVDQMKEYYIQKLIEAGIYQAADEILYTLTLTELETLVARLNRP' A
#
# COMPACT_ATOMS: atom_id res chain seq x y z
N MET A 1 -12.46 20.48 -4.59
CA MET A 1 -10.99 20.38 -4.43
C MET A 1 -10.52 19.17 -3.63
N SER A 2 -11.20 18.75 -2.54
CA SER A 2 -10.73 17.66 -1.67
C SER A 2 -10.89 16.22 -2.23
N TYR A 3 -11.84 15.98 -3.16
CA TYR A 3 -12.09 14.63 -3.71
C TYR A 3 -10.94 14.05 -4.53
N HIS A 4 -10.25 14.89 -5.32
CA HIS A 4 -9.15 14.41 -6.16
C HIS A 4 -7.94 13.98 -5.33
N LEU A 5 -7.67 14.65 -4.21
CA LEU A 5 -6.61 14.29 -3.29
C LEU A 5 -6.90 12.96 -2.59
N ARG A 6 -8.14 12.77 -2.14
CA ARG A 6 -8.55 11.48 -1.53
C ARG A 6 -8.43 10.34 -2.53
N ALA A 7 -8.96 10.52 -3.75
CA ALA A 7 -8.87 9.51 -4.80
C ALA A 7 -7.41 9.19 -5.19
N ALA A 8 -6.53 10.19 -5.25
CA ALA A 8 -5.11 9.97 -5.51
C ALA A 8 -4.43 9.18 -4.38
N VAL A 9 -4.74 9.49 -3.13
CA VAL A 9 -4.22 8.75 -1.96
C VAL A 9 -4.72 7.31 -1.96
N ASP A 10 -6.01 7.09 -2.25
CA ASP A 10 -6.59 5.75 -2.29
C ASP A 10 -5.96 4.92 -3.42
N GLN A 11 -5.75 5.50 -4.61
CA GLN A 11 -5.02 4.86 -5.71
C GLN A 11 -3.58 4.50 -5.33
N MET A 12 -2.86 5.39 -4.65
CA MET A 12 -1.50 5.09 -4.20
C MET A 12 -1.48 3.97 -3.15
N LYS A 13 -2.44 3.95 -2.23
CA LYS A 13 -2.58 2.85 -1.25
C LYS A 13 -2.80 1.52 -1.95
N GLU A 14 -3.74 1.45 -2.88
CA GLU A 14 -4.02 0.24 -3.66
C GLU A 14 -2.78 -0.26 -4.42
N TYR A 15 -2.03 0.66 -5.04
CA TYR A 15 -0.78 0.34 -5.72
C TYR A 15 0.24 -0.33 -4.79
N TYR A 16 0.45 0.22 -3.58
CA TYR A 16 1.39 -0.38 -2.62
C TYR A 16 0.89 -1.70 -2.04
N ILE A 17 -0.41 -1.82 -1.78
CA ILE A 17 -1.03 -3.08 -1.32
C ILE A 17 -0.83 -4.18 -2.36
N GLN A 18 -1.13 -3.91 -3.63
CA GLN A 18 -0.89 -4.88 -4.70
C GLN A 18 0.57 -5.28 -4.79
N LYS A 19 1.50 -4.33 -4.71
CA LYS A 19 2.94 -4.62 -4.76
C LYS A 19 3.42 -5.48 -3.58
N LEU A 20 2.83 -5.30 -2.39
CA LEU A 20 3.11 -6.12 -1.21
C LEU A 20 2.58 -7.55 -1.36
N ILE A 21 1.41 -7.71 -2.01
CA ILE A 21 0.81 -9.01 -2.32
C ILE A 21 1.60 -9.74 -3.41
N GLU A 22 1.97 -9.02 -4.48
CA GLU A 22 2.77 -9.57 -5.59
C GLU A 22 4.17 -10.00 -5.14
N ALA A 23 4.75 -9.30 -4.15
CA ALA A 23 6.01 -9.70 -3.53
C ALA A 23 5.88 -10.96 -2.64
N GLY A 24 4.66 -11.45 -2.40
CA GLY A 24 4.39 -12.64 -1.60
C GLY A 24 4.60 -12.47 -0.10
N ILE A 25 4.78 -11.24 0.40
CA ILE A 25 4.94 -10.97 1.84
C ILE A 25 3.60 -11.01 2.56
N TYR A 26 2.55 -10.52 1.90
CA TYR A 26 1.20 -10.46 2.46
C TYR A 26 0.20 -11.11 1.52
N GLN A 27 -0.90 -11.59 2.08
CA GLN A 27 -2.01 -12.15 1.33
C GLN A 27 -3.08 -11.08 1.11
N ALA A 28 -3.85 -11.21 0.03
CA ALA A 28 -4.97 -10.30 -0.23
C ALA A 28 -6.05 -10.33 0.86
N ALA A 29 -6.12 -11.42 1.62
CA ALA A 29 -7.01 -11.59 2.77
C ALA A 29 -6.49 -10.92 4.06
N ASP A 30 -5.26 -10.42 4.07
CA ASP A 30 -4.70 -9.74 5.24
C ASP A 30 -5.36 -8.36 5.39
N GLU A 31 -6.41 -8.31 6.21
CA GLU A 31 -7.14 -7.07 6.52
C GLU A 31 -6.22 -5.96 7.06
N ILE A 32 -5.10 -6.35 7.69
CA ILE A 32 -4.11 -5.42 8.22
C ILE A 32 -3.59 -4.47 7.13
N LEU A 33 -3.42 -4.92 5.89
CA LEU A 33 -2.95 -4.09 4.76
C LEU A 33 -3.88 -2.91 4.48
N TYR A 34 -5.18 -3.10 4.63
CA TYR A 34 -6.19 -2.07 4.37
C TYR A 34 -6.34 -1.10 5.55
N THR A 35 -5.85 -1.47 6.75
CA THR A 35 -5.81 -0.59 7.91
C THR A 35 -4.61 0.37 7.90
N LEU A 36 -3.58 0.07 7.10
CA LEU A 36 -2.36 0.87 7.05
C LEU A 36 -2.57 2.23 6.35
N THR A 37 -1.81 3.21 6.82
CA THR A 37 -1.66 4.52 6.19
C THR A 37 -0.78 4.42 4.95
N LEU A 38 -0.88 5.43 4.08
CA LEU A 38 -0.10 5.47 2.84
C LEU A 38 1.41 5.38 3.12
N THR A 39 1.89 6.11 4.12
CA THR A 39 3.31 6.15 4.49
C THR A 39 3.82 4.82 5.08
N GLU A 40 2.97 4.07 5.78
CA GLU A 40 3.31 2.74 6.28
C GLU A 40 3.47 1.75 5.13
N LEU A 41 2.53 1.76 4.17
CA LEU A 41 2.60 0.95 2.96
C LEU A 41 3.85 1.28 2.13
N GLU A 42 4.16 2.57 1.95
CA GLU A 42 5.40 3.04 1.32
C GLU A 42 6.64 2.50 2.02
N THR A 43 6.67 2.55 3.36
CA THR A 43 7.81 2.08 4.16
C THR A 43 8.01 0.56 4.00
N LEU A 44 6.93 -0.22 3.98
CA LEU A 44 6.99 -1.67 3.76
C LEU A 44 7.55 -1.99 2.36
N VAL A 45 7.07 -1.29 1.34
CA VAL A 45 7.57 -1.44 -0.05
C VAL A 45 9.00 -0.95 -0.20
N ALA A 46 9.42 0.09 0.51
CA ALA A 46 10.80 0.55 0.50
C ALA A 46 11.75 -0.47 1.13
N ARG A 47 11.31 -1.17 2.18
CA ARG A 47 12.07 -2.28 2.79
C ARG A 47 12.21 -3.48 1.86
N LEU A 48 11.19 -3.77 1.05
CA LEU A 48 11.22 -4.80 0.02
C LEU A 48 12.28 -4.57 -1.07
N ASN A 49 12.54 -3.31 -1.41
CA ASN A 49 13.50 -2.95 -2.47
C ASN A 49 14.94 -2.80 -1.93
N ARG A 50 15.21 -3.09 -0.65
CA ARG A 50 16.57 -3.13 -0.14
C ARG A 50 17.17 -4.52 -0.42
N PRO A 51 18.31 -4.60 -1.15
CA PRO A 51 19.04 -5.85 -1.36
C PRO A 51 19.71 -6.36 -0.09
#